data_AF-A0A5N7C4E0-F1
#
_entry.id   AF-A0A5N7C4E0-F1
#
_cell.length_a   1.000
_cell.length_b   1.000
_cell.length_c   1.000
_cell.angle_alpha   90.00
_cell.angle_beta   90.00
_cell.angle_gamma   90.00
#
_symmetry.space_group_name_H-M   'P 1'
#
loop_
_entity.id
_entity.type
_entity.pdbx_description
1 polymer ?
#
loop_
_entity_poly.entity_id
_entity_poly.type
_entity_poly.pdbx_seq_one_letter_code
_entity_poly.pdbx_strand_id
1 'polypeptide(L)'
;MGNLKSDIKLAQLAQSSYTSALKKSRLHIQKVMGNSQPGAQPKANLELILLLAIAFLAFEFVNENEYSEAALLAHIGGVLSILELYGPCNFSSPQMRQAFSGFRGIFVRLQYSLLMLPLTILQLSVGLSKHIPTFLSDSDWIRLPFLNIRKTRTERLHDIALQIPWLFYQTDRWFNGLENYASNDSNRRETSDSPKQNLETALSLLNDYWAVFDQMEEWQNNWKASEQGPLYWHSDIPMPSKVIDVDTVCIPSFPDETYQVRFQNTQKAGLAVTFWSFRLELLMGMIKLQRSLLSTQVESLEQNLAMAEETASLILQTAPYLTCCFEGAVASKASLRTITRYFELGDLEQDFDSLSTSIRA
;
A
#
# COMPACT_ATOMS: atom_id res chain seq x y z
N MET A 1 -7.85 -2.46 -16.33
CA MET A 1 -8.82 -3.10 -15.43
C MET A 1 -9.97 -2.12 -15.28
N GLY A 2 -11.23 -2.54 -15.40
CA GLY A 2 -12.37 -1.61 -15.39
C GLY A 2 -13.61 -2.00 -16.22
N ASN A 3 -13.76 -3.26 -16.63
CA ASN A 3 -14.86 -3.65 -17.53
C ASN A 3 -15.99 -4.41 -16.80
N LEU A 4 -15.86 -4.65 -15.51
CA LEU A 4 -16.85 -5.37 -14.72
C LEU A 4 -17.55 -4.40 -13.78
N LYS A 5 -18.87 -4.25 -13.96
CA LYS A 5 -19.69 -3.52 -13.01
C LYS A 5 -19.56 -4.17 -11.63
N SER A 6 -19.48 -3.35 -10.58
CA SER A 6 -19.53 -3.85 -9.21
C SER A 6 -20.87 -4.54 -8.96
N ASP A 7 -20.85 -5.84 -8.69
CA ASP A 7 -22.03 -6.65 -8.40
C ASP A 7 -21.72 -7.58 -7.22
N ILE A 8 -22.58 -7.55 -6.20
CA ILE A 8 -22.51 -8.44 -5.02
C ILE A 8 -22.46 -9.91 -5.45
N LYS A 9 -23.16 -10.29 -6.53
CA LYS A 9 -23.13 -11.65 -7.07
C LYS A 9 -21.78 -12.01 -7.66
N LEU A 10 -21.05 -11.06 -8.25
CA LEU A 10 -19.68 -11.29 -8.75
C LEU A 10 -18.71 -11.50 -7.59
N ALA A 11 -18.86 -10.75 -6.49
CA ALA A 11 -18.09 -10.98 -5.27
C ALA A 11 -18.38 -12.37 -4.67
N GLN A 12 -19.65 -12.77 -4.57
CA GLN A 12 -20.05 -14.11 -4.12
C GLN A 12 -19.57 -15.23 -5.06
N LEU A 13 -19.57 -14.99 -6.37
CA LEU A 13 -19.03 -15.93 -7.34
C LEU A 13 -17.52 -16.08 -7.17
N ALA A 14 -16.78 -14.98 -7.00
CA ALA A 14 -15.34 -15.01 -6.74
C ALA A 14 -15.03 -15.79 -5.45
N GLN A 15 -15.81 -15.56 -4.40
CA GLN A 15 -15.70 -16.24 -3.10
C GLN A 15 -15.97 -17.76 -3.21
N SER A 16 -17.09 -18.16 -3.81
CA SER A 16 -17.42 -19.58 -4.01
C SER A 16 -16.44 -20.31 -4.94
N SER A 17 -15.90 -19.58 -5.93
CA SER A 17 -14.87 -20.07 -6.83
C SER A 17 -13.55 -20.31 -6.10
N TYR A 18 -13.16 -19.43 -5.16
CA TYR A 18 -11.96 -19.59 -4.34
C TYR A 18 -11.99 -20.88 -3.53
N THR A 19 -13.05 -21.12 -2.75
CA THR A 19 -13.15 -22.34 -1.91
C THR A 19 -13.09 -23.61 -2.75
N SER A 20 -13.77 -23.60 -3.91
CA SER A 20 -13.79 -24.72 -4.84
C SER A 20 -12.44 -24.94 -5.52
N ALA A 21 -11.78 -23.87 -5.95
CA ALA A 21 -10.48 -23.91 -6.61
C ALA A 21 -9.36 -24.33 -5.63
N LEU A 22 -9.35 -23.80 -4.41
CA LEU A 22 -8.40 -24.18 -3.36
C LEU A 22 -8.51 -25.66 -3.01
N LYS A 23 -9.75 -26.17 -2.85
CA LYS A 23 -9.99 -27.59 -2.55
C LYS A 23 -9.43 -28.51 -3.65
N LYS A 24 -9.58 -28.13 -4.92
CA LYS A 24 -9.09 -28.91 -6.07
C LYS A 24 -7.57 -28.77 -6.28
N SER A 25 -7.02 -27.59 -6.06
CA SER A 25 -5.59 -27.29 -6.27
C SER A 25 -4.71 -27.85 -5.15
N ARG A 26 -5.22 -27.95 -3.91
CA ARG A 26 -4.45 -28.40 -2.73
C ARG A 26 -3.74 -29.73 -2.96
N LEU A 27 -4.43 -30.72 -3.54
CA LEU A 27 -3.85 -32.03 -3.84
C LEU A 27 -2.72 -31.94 -4.89
N HIS A 28 -2.85 -31.05 -5.86
CA HIS A 28 -1.82 -30.83 -6.88
C HIS A 28 -0.61 -30.10 -6.30
N ILE A 29 -0.84 -29.05 -5.51
CA ILE A 29 0.22 -28.31 -4.81
C ILE A 29 0.98 -29.25 -3.86
N GLN A 30 0.26 -30.03 -3.04
CA GLN A 30 0.88 -31.00 -2.13
C GLN A 30 1.67 -32.10 -2.86
N LYS A 31 1.19 -32.57 -4.01
CA LYS A 31 1.90 -33.57 -4.83
C LYS A 31 3.17 -33.01 -5.46
N VAL A 32 3.15 -31.76 -5.94
CA VAL A 32 4.34 -31.11 -6.50
C VAL A 32 5.34 -30.81 -5.38
N MET A 33 4.88 -30.30 -4.23
CA MET A 33 5.73 -30.00 -3.07
C MET A 33 6.29 -31.25 -2.38
N GLY A 34 5.50 -32.31 -2.22
CA GLY A 34 5.90 -33.54 -1.51
C GLY A 34 6.89 -34.43 -2.29
N ASN A 35 6.97 -34.27 -3.61
CA ASN A 35 7.94 -34.99 -4.46
C ASN A 35 9.24 -34.21 -4.67
N SER A 36 9.46 -33.12 -3.94
CA SER A 36 10.55 -32.19 -4.19
C SER A 36 11.74 -32.43 -3.27
N GLN A 37 12.89 -32.82 -3.83
CA GLN A 37 14.17 -32.63 -3.14
C GLN A 37 14.70 -31.21 -3.40
N PRO A 38 15.35 -30.57 -2.40
CA PRO A 38 15.98 -29.26 -2.59
C PRO A 38 17.01 -29.34 -3.72
N GLY A 39 16.83 -28.54 -4.78
CA GLY A 39 17.77 -28.44 -5.91
C GLY A 39 17.38 -29.15 -7.21
N ALA A 40 16.29 -29.94 -7.24
CA ALA A 40 15.89 -30.71 -8.43
C ALA A 40 14.54 -30.28 -9.04
N GLN A 41 13.93 -29.17 -8.59
CA GLN A 41 12.63 -28.75 -9.12
C GLN A 41 12.74 -28.24 -10.56
N PRO A 42 11.93 -28.77 -11.50
CA PRO A 42 11.77 -28.15 -12.82
C PRO A 42 11.17 -26.75 -12.65
N LYS A 43 11.81 -25.74 -13.24
CA LYS A 43 11.36 -24.33 -13.18
C LYS A 43 9.90 -24.13 -13.58
N ALA A 44 9.39 -24.96 -14.50
CA ALA A 44 7.99 -24.95 -14.93
C ALA A 44 6.99 -25.29 -13.80
N ASN A 45 7.37 -26.14 -12.84
CA ASN A 45 6.51 -26.48 -11.70
C ASN A 45 6.43 -25.33 -10.68
N LEU A 46 7.55 -24.62 -10.48
CA LEU A 46 7.59 -23.41 -9.65
C LEU A 46 6.75 -22.29 -10.24
N GLU A 47 6.82 -22.08 -11.56
CA GLU A 47 6.00 -21.09 -12.25
C GLU A 47 4.49 -21.37 -12.07
N LEU A 48 4.05 -22.61 -12.24
CA LEU A 48 2.65 -22.97 -12.02
C LEU A 48 2.21 -22.76 -10.56
N ILE A 49 3.04 -23.17 -9.60
CA ILE A 49 2.75 -22.98 -8.17
C ILE A 49 2.65 -21.48 -7.85
N LEU A 50 3.58 -20.68 -8.35
CA LEU A 50 3.61 -19.24 -8.11
C LEU A 50 2.36 -18.55 -8.68
N LEU A 51 1.98 -18.88 -9.93
CA LEU A 51 0.76 -18.36 -10.55
C LEU A 51 -0.50 -18.74 -9.75
N LEU A 52 -0.58 -19.99 -9.29
CA LEU A 52 -1.70 -20.45 -8.46
C LEU A 52 -1.74 -19.73 -7.11
N ALA A 53 -0.59 -19.55 -6.45
CA ALA A 53 -0.50 -18.86 -5.17
C ALA A 53 -0.90 -17.38 -5.30
N ILE A 54 -0.39 -16.67 -6.32
CA ILE A 54 -0.78 -15.28 -6.58
C ILE A 54 -2.28 -15.17 -6.90
N ALA A 55 -2.83 -16.12 -7.67
CA ALA A 55 -4.27 -16.13 -7.96
C ALA A 55 -5.11 -16.33 -6.69
N PHE A 56 -4.74 -17.27 -5.82
CA PHE A 56 -5.42 -17.48 -4.54
C PHE A 56 -5.30 -16.26 -3.62
N LEU A 57 -4.13 -15.62 -3.59
CA LEU A 57 -3.94 -14.39 -2.81
C LEU A 57 -4.83 -13.25 -3.32
N ALA A 58 -5.01 -13.13 -4.63
CA ALA A 58 -5.92 -12.14 -5.20
C ALA A 58 -7.38 -12.40 -4.78
N PHE A 59 -7.82 -13.66 -4.72
CA PHE A 59 -9.15 -13.99 -4.20
C PHE A 59 -9.31 -13.70 -2.71
N GLU A 60 -8.29 -14.00 -1.90
CA GLU A 60 -8.29 -13.66 -0.46
C GLU A 60 -8.37 -12.15 -0.25
N PHE A 61 -7.62 -11.37 -1.04
CA PHE A 61 -7.67 -9.91 -1.03
C PHE A 61 -9.07 -9.37 -1.41
N VAL A 62 -9.74 -9.99 -2.39
CA VAL A 62 -11.14 -9.67 -2.70
C VAL A 62 -12.06 -9.98 -1.52
N ASN A 63 -11.79 -11.06 -0.77
CA ASN A 63 -12.62 -11.56 0.33
C ASN A 63 -12.17 -11.13 1.75
N GLU A 64 -11.40 -10.04 1.85
CA GLU A 64 -10.68 -9.59 3.05
C GLU A 64 -11.50 -9.48 4.35
N ASN A 65 -12.84 -9.48 4.29
CA ASN A 65 -13.72 -9.40 5.45
C ASN A 65 -13.94 -10.74 6.18
N GLU A 66 -13.54 -11.87 5.59
CA GLU A 66 -13.80 -13.21 6.16
C GLU A 66 -12.55 -13.99 6.57
N TYR A 67 -11.35 -13.50 6.23
CA TYR A 67 -10.10 -14.23 6.47
C TYR A 67 -9.31 -13.68 7.66
N SER A 68 -8.64 -14.58 8.38
CA SER A 68 -7.69 -14.22 9.42
C SER A 68 -6.49 -13.50 8.80
N GLU A 69 -6.16 -12.32 9.34
CA GLU A 69 -4.98 -11.53 8.97
C GLU A 69 -3.68 -12.37 9.01
N ALA A 70 -3.53 -13.21 10.03
CA ALA A 70 -2.39 -14.12 10.15
C ALA A 70 -2.30 -15.13 8.99
N ALA A 71 -3.44 -15.59 8.46
CA ALA A 71 -3.46 -16.49 7.32
C ALA A 71 -3.07 -15.76 6.02
N LEU A 72 -3.54 -14.53 5.83
CA LEU A 72 -3.17 -13.68 4.70
C LEU A 72 -1.67 -13.38 4.70
N LEU A 73 -1.12 -13.03 5.87
CA LEU A 73 0.32 -12.84 6.05
C LEU A 73 1.09 -14.11 5.73
N ALA A 74 0.71 -15.26 6.30
CA ALA A 74 1.38 -16.54 6.00
C ALA A 74 1.38 -16.87 4.50
N HIS A 75 0.30 -16.55 3.78
CA HIS A 75 0.23 -16.73 2.34
C HIS A 75 1.17 -15.80 1.58
N ILE A 76 1.22 -14.51 1.92
CA ILE A 76 2.19 -13.56 1.37
C ILE A 76 3.61 -14.08 1.57
N GLY A 77 3.93 -14.55 2.78
CA GLY A 77 5.24 -15.12 3.10
C GLY A 77 5.57 -16.32 2.23
N GLY A 78 4.61 -17.21 2.01
CA GLY A 78 4.76 -18.33 1.08
C GLY A 78 5.02 -17.89 -0.36
N VAL A 79 4.29 -16.88 -0.87
CA VAL A 79 4.50 -16.33 -2.22
C VAL A 79 5.89 -15.70 -2.34
N LEU A 80 6.34 -14.95 -1.33
CA LEU A 80 7.67 -14.35 -1.30
C LEU A 80 8.76 -15.44 -1.33
N SER A 81 8.65 -16.50 -0.54
CA SER A 81 9.62 -17.60 -0.55
C SER A 81 9.67 -18.32 -1.90
N ILE A 82 8.51 -18.53 -2.55
CA ILE A 82 8.46 -19.12 -3.90
C ILE A 82 9.12 -18.19 -4.93
N LEU A 83 8.90 -16.87 -4.80
CA LEU A 83 9.55 -15.88 -5.66
C LEU A 83 11.07 -15.93 -5.49
N GLU A 84 11.61 -15.89 -4.27
CA GLU A 84 13.06 -16.00 -4.05
C GLU A 84 13.67 -17.24 -4.72
N LEU A 85 13.00 -18.39 -4.57
CA LEU A 85 13.40 -19.64 -5.22
C LEU A 85 13.31 -19.55 -6.75
N TYR A 86 12.29 -18.87 -7.28
CA TYR A 86 12.11 -18.66 -8.71
C TYR A 86 13.17 -17.71 -9.28
N GLY A 87 13.58 -16.68 -8.54
CA GLY A 87 14.62 -15.72 -8.92
C GLY A 87 14.20 -14.67 -9.97
N PRO A 88 14.88 -13.51 -10.01
CA PRO A 88 14.46 -12.33 -10.79
C PRO A 88 14.68 -12.46 -12.31
N CYS A 89 15.48 -13.43 -12.76
CA CYS A 89 15.82 -13.62 -14.18
C CYS A 89 14.81 -14.46 -14.97
N ASN A 90 13.82 -15.07 -14.31
CA ASN A 90 13.01 -16.13 -14.93
C ASN A 90 11.66 -15.64 -15.51
N PHE A 91 11.41 -14.33 -15.54
CA PHE A 91 10.16 -13.72 -16.02
C PHE A 91 10.08 -13.56 -17.55
N SER A 92 10.22 -14.66 -18.29
CA SER A 92 10.17 -14.67 -19.76
C SER A 92 8.75 -14.60 -20.32
N SER A 93 7.75 -15.15 -19.62
CA SER A 93 6.35 -15.17 -20.06
C SER A 93 5.59 -13.87 -19.71
N PRO A 94 4.73 -13.34 -20.60
CA PRO A 94 3.87 -12.19 -20.30
C PRO A 94 2.94 -12.44 -19.09
N GLN A 95 2.42 -13.66 -18.96
CA GLN A 95 1.50 -14.05 -17.89
C GLN A 95 2.20 -14.00 -16.53
N MET A 96 3.43 -14.51 -16.44
CA MET A 96 4.19 -14.45 -15.19
C MET A 96 4.51 -13.00 -14.80
N ARG A 97 4.90 -12.15 -15.75
CA ARG A 97 5.13 -10.72 -15.47
C ARG A 97 3.86 -10.01 -14.99
N GLN A 98 2.72 -10.31 -15.61
CA GLN A 98 1.44 -9.74 -15.21
C GLN A 98 1.06 -10.19 -13.79
N ALA A 99 1.22 -11.47 -13.48
CA ALA A 99 0.98 -12.01 -12.15
C ALA A 99 1.92 -11.38 -11.12
N PHE A 100 3.21 -11.25 -11.43
CA PHE A 100 4.19 -10.57 -10.58
C PHE A 100 3.86 -9.10 -10.36
N SER A 101 3.47 -8.36 -11.40
CA SER A 101 3.02 -6.98 -11.26
C SER A 101 1.76 -6.87 -10.39
N GLY A 102 0.81 -7.78 -10.57
CA GLY A 102 -0.39 -7.86 -9.73
C GLY A 102 -0.05 -8.13 -8.27
N PHE A 103 0.82 -9.11 -8.01
CA PHE A 103 1.32 -9.43 -6.68
C PHE A 103 2.00 -8.22 -6.02
N ARG A 104 2.90 -7.52 -6.72
CA ARG A 104 3.55 -6.32 -6.17
C ARG A 104 2.53 -5.25 -5.77
N GLY A 105 1.48 -5.06 -6.57
CA GLY A 105 0.39 -4.14 -6.23
C GLY A 105 -0.38 -4.56 -4.98
N ILE A 106 -0.70 -5.84 -4.83
CA ILE A 106 -1.36 -6.39 -3.63
C ILE A 106 -0.44 -6.26 -2.42
N PHE A 107 0.82 -6.67 -2.55
CA PHE A 107 1.83 -6.66 -1.49
C PHE A 107 2.02 -5.26 -0.92
N VAL A 108 2.26 -4.27 -1.78
CA VAL A 108 2.43 -2.87 -1.40
C VAL A 108 1.20 -2.36 -0.66
N ARG A 109 -0.01 -2.61 -1.18
CA ARG A 109 -1.27 -2.18 -0.55
C ARG A 109 -1.54 -2.84 0.81
N LEU A 110 -1.22 -4.12 0.94
CA LEU A 110 -1.41 -4.87 2.19
C LEU A 110 -0.40 -4.47 3.25
N GLN A 111 0.87 -4.23 2.89
CA GLN A 111 1.86 -3.74 3.85
C GLN A 111 1.42 -2.44 4.51
N TYR A 112 0.74 -1.56 3.78
CA TYR A 112 0.19 -0.32 4.32
C TYR A 112 -1.07 -0.54 5.15
N SER A 113 -1.92 -1.49 4.75
CA SER A 113 -3.15 -1.74 5.48
C SER A 113 -2.95 -2.38 6.86
N LEU A 114 -1.82 -3.04 7.11
CA LEU A 114 -1.56 -3.83 8.34
C LEU A 114 -0.80 -3.02 9.41
N LEU A 115 -0.67 -1.71 9.22
CA LEU A 115 0.15 -0.81 10.06
C LEU A 115 -0.50 -0.36 11.39
N MET A 116 -1.64 -0.94 11.78
CA MET A 116 -2.41 -0.54 12.97
C MET A 116 -2.81 -1.71 13.86
N LEU A 117 -1.84 -2.55 14.24
CA LEU A 117 -1.99 -3.26 15.51
C LEU A 117 -1.14 -2.56 16.56
N PRO A 118 -1.74 -1.97 17.62
CA PRO A 118 -0.96 -1.46 18.74
C PRO A 118 -0.01 -2.55 19.22
N LEU A 119 1.22 -2.13 19.54
CA LEU A 119 2.39 -2.96 19.90
C LEU A 119 2.16 -3.98 21.05
N THR A 120 0.97 -4.07 21.63
CA THR A 120 0.67 -4.88 22.80
C THR A 120 0.05 -6.25 22.51
N ILE A 121 -0.42 -6.58 21.31
CA ILE A 121 -0.99 -7.92 21.04
C ILE A 121 -0.62 -8.44 19.65
N LEU A 122 0.66 -8.79 19.39
CA LEU A 122 1.01 -9.84 18.41
C LEU A 122 2.49 -10.24 18.46
N GLN A 123 3.00 -10.69 19.62
CA GLN A 123 4.31 -11.38 19.68
C GLN A 123 4.26 -12.84 19.21
N LEU A 124 3.14 -13.32 18.67
CA LEU A 124 2.95 -14.73 18.32
C LEU A 124 2.25 -14.93 16.97
N SER A 125 2.87 -14.51 15.87
CA SER A 125 2.62 -15.12 14.55
C SER A 125 3.74 -14.79 13.55
N VAL A 126 4.75 -15.66 13.54
CA VAL A 126 5.54 -16.11 12.38
C VAL A 126 5.85 -15.04 11.30
N GLY A 127 7.03 -14.42 11.42
CA GLY A 127 7.91 -14.05 10.29
C GLY A 127 7.53 -12.85 9.41
N LEU A 128 6.30 -12.34 9.46
CA LEU A 128 5.86 -11.14 8.72
C LEU A 128 5.48 -9.96 9.63
N SER A 129 5.84 -10.07 10.91
CA SER A 129 5.72 -8.97 11.87
C SER A 129 6.67 -7.83 11.48
N LYS A 130 6.14 -6.61 11.37
CA LYS A 130 6.86 -5.30 11.42
C LYS A 130 7.57 -4.85 10.15
N HIS A 131 6.85 -4.21 9.22
CA HIS A 131 7.45 -3.30 8.22
C HIS A 131 8.66 -3.86 7.43
N ILE A 132 8.88 -5.18 7.39
CA ILE A 132 10.18 -5.73 6.99
C ILE A 132 10.36 -5.46 5.49
N PRO A 133 11.45 -4.77 5.09
CA PRO A 133 11.78 -4.62 3.67
C PRO A 133 11.92 -6.01 3.05
N THR A 134 11.44 -6.16 1.82
CA THR A 134 11.60 -7.42 1.10
C THR A 134 12.57 -7.22 -0.05
N PHE A 135 13.15 -8.31 -0.55
CA PHE A 135 13.98 -8.32 -1.75
C PHE A 135 13.30 -7.69 -2.98
N LEU A 136 11.97 -7.50 -2.96
CA LEU A 136 11.22 -6.86 -4.05
C LEU A 136 11.68 -5.43 -4.32
N SER A 137 12.21 -4.71 -3.33
CA SER A 137 12.80 -3.38 -3.50
C SER A 137 14.21 -3.40 -4.09
N ASP A 138 14.84 -4.56 -4.21
CA ASP A 138 16.19 -4.67 -4.74
C ASP A 138 16.21 -4.38 -6.25
N SER A 139 17.31 -3.78 -6.71
CA SER A 139 17.45 -3.36 -8.10
C SER A 139 17.25 -4.50 -9.11
N ASP A 140 17.65 -5.72 -8.76
CA ASP A 140 17.46 -6.91 -9.60
C ASP A 140 15.98 -7.26 -9.76
N TRP A 141 15.21 -7.22 -8.68
CA TRP A 141 13.78 -7.51 -8.66
C TRP A 141 12.93 -6.39 -9.29
N ILE A 142 13.44 -5.16 -9.26
CA ILE A 142 12.87 -4.05 -10.00
C ILE A 142 13.16 -4.19 -11.49
N ARG A 143 14.39 -4.52 -11.91
CA ARG A 143 14.82 -4.40 -13.32
C ARG A 143 14.66 -5.68 -14.13
N LEU A 144 15.17 -6.80 -13.64
CA LEU A 144 15.34 -8.04 -14.42
C LEU A 144 14.00 -8.64 -14.87
N PRO A 145 12.91 -8.62 -14.07
CA PRO A 145 11.62 -9.12 -14.52
C PRO A 145 11.04 -8.38 -15.73
N PHE A 146 11.49 -7.15 -15.97
CA PHE A 146 11.04 -6.28 -17.06
C PHE A 146 12.17 -5.97 -18.05
N LEU A 147 13.22 -6.79 -18.07
CA LEU A 147 14.33 -6.60 -18.99
C LEU A 147 13.82 -6.57 -20.44
N ASN A 148 14.20 -5.54 -21.19
CA ASN A 148 13.76 -5.28 -22.57
C ASN A 148 12.25 -5.03 -22.73
N ILE A 149 11.51 -4.77 -21.65
CA ILE A 149 10.07 -4.50 -21.68
C ILE A 149 9.81 -3.15 -21.03
N ARG A 150 8.98 -2.34 -21.71
CA ARG A 150 8.57 -1.05 -21.16
C ARG A 150 7.55 -1.27 -20.04
N LYS A 151 7.93 -0.91 -18.81
CA LYS A 151 7.01 -0.85 -17.68
C LYS A 151 5.85 0.11 -17.93
N THR A 152 4.66 -0.32 -17.55
CA THR A 152 3.46 0.49 -17.42
C THR A 152 3.63 1.56 -16.35
N ARG A 153 2.75 2.55 -16.35
CA ARG A 153 2.77 3.65 -15.38
C ARG A 153 2.54 3.17 -13.96
N THR A 154 1.63 2.20 -13.78
CA THR A 154 1.35 1.54 -12.50
C THR A 154 2.55 0.74 -11.99
N GLU A 155 3.25 0.00 -12.86
CA GLU A 155 4.45 -0.74 -12.45
C GLU A 155 5.55 0.19 -11.95
N ARG A 156 5.77 1.33 -12.60
CA ARG A 156 6.74 2.35 -12.14
C ARG A 156 6.34 2.96 -10.80
N LEU A 157 5.05 3.21 -10.59
CA LEU A 157 4.56 3.70 -9.30
C LEU A 157 4.82 2.68 -8.19
N HIS A 158 4.58 1.39 -8.45
CA HIS A 158 4.89 0.33 -7.50
C HIS A 158 6.39 0.21 -7.22
N ASP A 159 7.26 0.41 -8.22
CA ASP A 159 8.71 0.40 -7.98
C ASP A 159 9.14 1.48 -6.98
N ILE A 160 8.55 2.68 -7.04
CA ILE A 160 8.80 3.75 -6.07
C ILE A 160 8.21 3.35 -4.70
N ALA A 161 6.95 2.88 -4.69
CA ALA A 161 6.25 2.52 -3.47
C ALA A 161 6.93 1.38 -2.68
N LEU A 162 7.65 0.47 -3.34
CA LEU A 162 8.40 -0.58 -2.67
C LEU A 162 9.49 -0.07 -1.70
N GLN A 163 9.85 1.22 -1.75
CA GLN A 163 10.81 1.85 -0.83
C GLN A 163 10.15 2.29 0.50
N ILE A 164 8.85 2.56 0.51
CA ILE A 164 8.14 3.10 1.69
C ILE A 164 8.18 2.14 2.91
N PRO A 165 8.03 0.80 2.77
CA PRO A 165 8.09 -0.12 3.90
C PRO A 165 9.42 -0.01 4.68
N TRP A 166 10.53 0.22 3.98
CA TRP A 166 11.83 0.42 4.60
C TRP A 166 11.89 1.70 5.44
N LEU A 167 11.30 2.79 4.96
CA LEU A 167 11.20 4.04 5.71
C LEU A 167 10.41 3.84 7.00
N PHE A 168 9.27 3.15 6.91
CA PHE A 168 8.47 2.84 8.11
C PHE A 168 9.20 1.94 9.10
N TYR A 169 9.92 0.93 8.61
CA TYR A 169 10.75 0.08 9.47
C TYR A 169 11.80 0.88 10.23
N GLN A 170 12.47 1.83 9.56
CA GLN A 170 13.43 2.71 10.20
C GLN A 170 12.77 3.65 11.23
N THR A 171 11.61 4.21 10.88
CA THR A 171 10.80 5.06 11.78
C THR A 171 10.44 4.30 13.05
N ASP A 172 9.89 3.10 12.92
CA ASP A 172 9.52 2.28 14.07
C ASP A 172 10.72 1.90 14.93
N ARG A 173 11.85 1.56 14.31
CA ARG A 173 13.08 1.27 15.03
C ARG A 173 13.59 2.47 15.83
N TRP A 174 13.47 3.67 15.27
CA TRP A 174 13.84 4.91 15.94
C TRP A 174 12.93 5.16 17.15
N PHE A 175 11.61 5.05 17.00
CA PHE A 175 10.65 5.20 18.12
C PHE A 175 10.83 4.15 19.22
N ASN A 176 10.98 2.87 18.86
CA ASN A 176 11.25 1.81 19.83
C ASN A 176 12.58 2.03 20.57
N GLY A 177 13.59 2.59 19.90
CA GLY A 177 14.85 3.00 20.54
C GLY A 177 14.64 4.09 21.59
N LEU A 178 13.74 5.03 21.30
CA LEU A 178 13.37 6.14 22.19
C LEU A 178 12.62 5.65 23.45
N GLU A 179 11.64 4.75 23.28
CA GLU A 179 10.88 4.16 24.38
C GLU A 179 11.75 3.33 25.34
N ASN A 180 12.70 2.56 24.79
CA ASN A 180 13.66 1.80 25.58
C ASN A 180 14.66 2.68 26.34
N TYR A 181 14.92 3.90 25.86
CA TYR A 181 15.71 4.91 26.55
C TYR A 181 14.95 5.50 27.75
N ALA A 182 13.67 5.84 27.57
CA ALA A 182 12.83 6.41 28.63
C ALA A 182 12.51 5.41 29.76
N SER A 183 12.42 4.11 29.46
CA SER A 183 12.08 3.07 30.45
C SER A 183 13.28 2.54 31.27
N ASN A 184 14.52 2.70 30.81
CA ASN A 184 15.72 2.13 31.47
C ASN A 184 16.51 3.15 32.31
N ASP A 185 15.95 4.33 32.55
CA ASP A 185 16.61 5.49 33.15
C ASP A 185 16.80 5.41 34.68
N SER A 186 16.76 4.20 35.25
CA SER A 186 17.03 4.01 36.68
C SER A 186 18.41 3.41 37.00
N ASN A 187 19.17 2.88 36.03
CA ASN A 187 20.41 2.16 36.39
C ASN A 187 21.53 2.03 35.32
N ARG A 188 21.59 2.84 34.24
CA ARG A 188 22.69 2.73 33.27
C ARG A 188 23.54 4.00 33.15
N ARG A 189 24.82 3.81 33.49
CA ARG A 189 25.94 4.66 33.09
C ARG A 189 25.88 4.93 31.59
N GLU A 190 25.90 6.22 31.27
CA GLU A 190 26.25 6.85 29.99
C GLU A 190 26.95 5.90 29.01
N THR A 191 26.16 5.31 28.12
CA THR A 191 26.63 5.03 26.75
C THR A 191 25.87 6.01 25.88
N SER A 192 26.64 6.90 25.29
CA SER A 192 26.24 8.20 24.78
C SER A 192 25.67 8.15 23.37
N ASP A 193 24.39 7.79 23.20
CA ASP A 193 23.65 8.33 22.05
C ASP A 193 23.15 9.72 22.46
N SER A 194 23.93 10.74 22.15
CA SER A 194 23.62 12.12 22.54
C SER A 194 22.30 12.58 21.89
N PRO A 195 21.50 13.48 22.52
CA PRO A 195 20.29 14.05 21.92
C PRO A 195 20.50 14.62 20.51
N LYS A 196 21.74 15.05 20.20
CA LYS A 196 22.15 15.49 18.87
C LYS A 196 22.16 14.36 17.84
N GLN A 197 22.63 13.18 18.20
CA GLN A 197 22.67 12.00 17.31
C GLN A 197 21.27 11.47 17.01
N ASN A 198 20.35 11.54 17.97
CA ASN A 198 18.94 11.20 17.76
C ASN A 198 18.25 12.19 16.81
N LEU A 199 18.55 13.49 16.96
CA LEU A 199 18.09 14.53 16.05
C LEU A 199 18.66 14.34 14.63
N GLU A 200 19.96 14.10 14.49
CA GLU A 200 20.61 13.84 13.21
C GLU A 200 20.02 12.61 12.51
N THR A 201 19.75 11.54 13.24
CA THR A 201 19.11 10.32 12.71
C THR A 201 17.69 10.61 12.22
N ALA A 202 16.89 11.35 13.00
CA ALA A 202 15.53 11.71 12.62
C ALA A 202 15.49 12.67 11.42
N LEU A 203 16.42 13.63 11.33
CA LEU A 203 16.56 14.52 10.18
C LEU A 203 17.01 13.76 8.92
N SER A 204 17.95 12.81 9.05
CA SER A 204 18.34 11.93 7.95
C SER A 204 17.15 11.12 7.45
N LEU A 205 16.37 10.55 8.36
CA LEU A 205 15.19 9.78 8.01
C LEU A 205 14.14 10.66 7.32
N LEU A 206 13.90 11.88 7.81
CA LEU A 206 13.02 12.84 7.12
C LEU A 206 13.50 13.16 5.70
N ASN A 207 14.81 13.30 5.48
CA ASN A 207 15.34 13.49 4.13
C ASN A 207 15.09 12.26 3.24
N ASP A 208 15.17 11.05 3.79
CA ASP A 208 14.86 9.82 3.05
C ASP A 208 13.37 9.76 2.67
N TYR A 209 12.46 10.22 3.55
CA TYR A 209 11.04 10.41 3.20
C TYR A 209 10.87 11.40 2.05
N TRP A 210 11.51 12.57 2.14
CA TRP A 210 11.44 13.58 1.08
C TRP A 210 11.97 13.07 -0.26
N ALA A 211 13.06 12.29 -0.25
CA ALA A 211 13.61 11.71 -1.46
C ALA A 211 12.64 10.74 -2.17
N VAL A 212 11.86 9.96 -1.41
CA VAL A 212 10.82 9.08 -1.99
C VAL A 212 9.58 9.89 -2.39
N PHE A 213 9.21 10.91 -1.61
CA PHE A 213 8.11 11.82 -1.94
C PHE A 213 8.36 12.58 -3.25
N ASP A 214 9.56 13.11 -3.45
CA ASP A 214 9.95 13.82 -4.66
C ASP A 214 9.92 12.90 -5.89
N GLN A 215 10.38 11.64 -5.76
CA GLN A 215 10.25 10.65 -6.84
C GLN A 215 8.79 10.39 -7.20
N MET A 216 7.90 10.35 -6.21
CA MET A 216 6.47 10.21 -6.45
C MET A 216 5.86 11.43 -7.15
N GLU A 217 6.19 12.64 -6.69
CA GLU A 217 5.73 13.89 -7.32
C GLU A 217 6.27 14.02 -8.75
N GLU A 218 7.53 13.66 -8.99
CA GLU A 218 8.11 13.59 -10.34
C GLU A 218 7.35 12.60 -11.23
N TRP A 219 7.01 11.41 -10.71
CA TRP A 219 6.18 10.45 -11.42
C TRP A 219 4.80 11.04 -11.78
N GLN A 220 4.18 11.81 -10.88
CA GLN A 220 2.87 12.43 -11.13
C GLN A 220 2.98 13.54 -12.18
N ASN A 221 4.03 14.36 -12.12
CA ASN A 221 4.30 15.42 -13.09
C ASN A 221 4.57 14.85 -14.49
N ASN A 222 5.35 13.77 -14.57
CA ASN A 222 5.56 13.02 -15.81
C ASN A 222 4.25 12.44 -16.36
N TRP A 223 3.34 11.98 -15.48
CA TRP A 223 2.01 11.56 -15.91
C TRP A 223 1.21 12.72 -16.49
N LYS A 224 1.10 13.85 -15.76
CA LYS A 224 0.41 15.07 -16.21
C LYS A 224 0.91 15.53 -17.58
N ALA A 225 2.23 15.60 -17.77
CA ALA A 225 2.85 16.05 -19.02
C ALA A 225 2.58 15.12 -20.22
N SER A 226 2.27 13.85 -19.98
CA SER A 226 2.06 12.84 -21.03
C SER A 226 0.60 12.71 -21.49
N GLU A 227 -0.35 13.41 -20.87
CA GLU A 227 -1.78 13.27 -21.14
C GLU A 227 -2.34 14.51 -21.86
N GLN A 228 -3.25 14.29 -22.79
CA GLN A 228 -4.00 15.39 -23.43
C GLN A 228 -5.16 15.79 -22.50
N GLY A 229 -4.89 16.78 -21.63
CA GLY A 229 -5.86 17.33 -20.69
C GLY A 229 -5.57 16.98 -19.22
N PRO A 230 -6.39 17.49 -18.29
CA PRO A 230 -6.16 17.30 -16.86
C PRO A 230 -6.34 15.82 -16.46
N LEU A 231 -5.53 15.37 -15.50
CA LEU A 231 -5.69 14.03 -14.90
C LEU A 231 -7.03 13.91 -14.17
N TYR A 232 -7.39 14.97 -13.47
CA TYR A 232 -8.65 15.17 -12.77
C TYR A 232 -8.97 16.67 -12.70
N TRP A 233 -10.24 17.02 -12.48
CA TRP A 233 -10.66 18.41 -12.28
C TRP A 233 -11.84 18.46 -11.33
N HIS A 234 -12.01 19.60 -10.64
CA HIS A 234 -13.18 19.84 -9.82
C HIS A 234 -14.32 20.37 -10.68
N SER A 235 -15.55 19.98 -10.35
CA SER A 235 -16.75 20.49 -11.00
C SER A 235 -17.88 20.65 -10.01
N ASP A 236 -18.50 21.81 -10.05
CA ASP A 236 -19.68 22.16 -9.24
C ASP A 236 -20.98 21.94 -10.02
N ILE A 237 -20.87 21.61 -11.30
CA ILE A 237 -21.99 21.29 -12.19
C ILE A 237 -22.34 19.81 -11.98
N PRO A 238 -23.61 19.40 -11.89
CA PRO A 238 -24.01 17.99 -11.88
C PRO A 238 -23.47 17.20 -13.09
N MET A 239 -23.24 15.89 -12.93
CA MET A 239 -22.77 15.02 -14.00
C MET A 239 -23.81 14.99 -15.13
N PRO A 240 -23.51 15.41 -16.37
CA PRO A 240 -24.50 15.36 -17.44
C PRO A 240 -24.86 13.90 -17.73
N SER A 241 -26.15 13.58 -17.80
CA SER A 241 -26.67 12.24 -18.10
C SER A 241 -26.18 11.65 -19.44
N LYS A 242 -25.56 12.47 -20.30
CA LYS A 242 -25.03 12.12 -21.62
C LYS A 242 -23.50 12.09 -21.74
N VAL A 243 -22.73 12.46 -20.72
CA VAL A 243 -21.26 12.28 -20.78
C VAL A 243 -20.93 10.84 -20.36
N ILE A 244 -21.36 9.93 -21.23
CA ILE A 244 -21.04 8.50 -21.28
C ILE A 244 -19.85 8.34 -22.26
N ASP A 245 -18.91 9.27 -22.28
CA ASP A 245 -17.80 9.21 -23.24
C ASP A 245 -16.65 8.32 -22.77
N VAL A 246 -16.75 7.73 -21.56
CA VAL A 246 -15.54 7.17 -20.95
C VAL A 246 -15.68 5.87 -20.17
N ASP A 247 -16.90 5.44 -19.85
CA ASP A 247 -17.19 4.05 -19.46
C ASP A 247 -18.71 3.79 -19.52
N THR A 248 -19.21 3.10 -20.54
CA THR A 248 -20.65 2.79 -20.66
C THR A 248 -21.10 1.71 -19.67
N VAL A 249 -20.16 1.03 -19.00
CA VAL A 249 -20.44 -0.14 -18.16
C VAL A 249 -20.41 0.25 -16.67
N CYS A 250 -19.45 1.08 -16.28
CA CYS A 250 -19.22 1.49 -14.89
C CYS A 250 -19.49 2.99 -14.71
N ILE A 251 -20.76 3.36 -14.54
CA ILE A 251 -21.18 4.76 -14.34
C ILE A 251 -21.06 5.12 -12.84
N PRO A 252 -20.22 6.10 -12.46
CA PRO A 252 -20.12 6.57 -11.08
C PRO A 252 -21.45 7.15 -10.60
N SER A 253 -21.85 6.79 -9.37
CA SER A 253 -23.04 7.34 -8.71
C SER A 253 -22.60 8.31 -7.63
N PHE A 254 -22.98 9.58 -7.75
CA PHE A 254 -22.62 10.62 -6.79
C PHE A 254 -23.81 10.91 -5.86
N PRO A 255 -23.67 10.74 -4.54
CA PRO A 255 -24.72 11.07 -3.58
C PRO A 255 -24.89 12.59 -3.39
N ASP A 256 -23.83 13.38 -3.57
CA ASP A 256 -23.85 14.84 -3.61
C ASP A 256 -23.47 15.32 -5.02
N GLU A 257 -24.29 16.17 -5.63
CA GLU A 257 -24.08 16.69 -6.99
C GLU A 257 -23.11 17.89 -7.04
N THR A 258 -22.73 18.44 -5.89
CA THR A 258 -21.88 19.63 -5.76
C THR A 258 -20.45 19.26 -5.36
N TYR A 259 -19.45 20.01 -5.87
CA TYR A 259 -18.01 19.82 -5.60
C TYR A 259 -17.47 18.40 -5.80
N GLN A 260 -17.43 17.96 -7.06
CA GLN A 260 -16.96 16.61 -7.41
C GLN A 260 -15.58 16.64 -8.07
N VAL A 261 -14.66 15.80 -7.60
CA VAL A 261 -13.49 15.40 -8.39
C VAL A 261 -13.96 14.54 -9.56
N ARG A 262 -13.55 14.93 -10.76
CA ARG A 262 -13.86 14.24 -12.00
C ARG A 262 -12.62 13.67 -12.64
N PHE A 263 -12.81 12.54 -13.29
CA PHE A 263 -11.78 11.90 -14.10
C PHE A 263 -12.28 11.75 -15.52
N GLN A 264 -11.35 11.69 -16.46
CA GLN A 264 -11.71 11.21 -17.78
C GLN A 264 -12.23 9.78 -17.66
N ASN A 265 -11.51 8.83 -17.05
CA ASN A 265 -12.01 7.45 -16.91
C ASN A 265 -11.70 6.82 -15.55
N THR A 266 -12.37 5.69 -15.28
CA THR A 266 -12.23 4.88 -14.07
C THR A 266 -10.80 4.36 -13.86
N GLN A 267 -10.03 4.12 -14.92
CA GLN A 267 -8.63 3.68 -14.82
C GLN A 267 -7.72 4.79 -14.27
N LYS A 268 -7.92 6.04 -14.73
CA LYS A 268 -7.21 7.21 -14.20
C LYS A 268 -7.58 7.42 -12.73
N ALA A 269 -8.85 7.27 -12.37
CA ALA A 269 -9.29 7.35 -10.98
C ALA A 269 -8.57 6.31 -10.10
N GLY A 270 -8.53 5.04 -10.51
CA GLY A 270 -7.86 3.98 -9.75
C GLY A 270 -6.35 4.19 -9.60
N LEU A 271 -5.68 4.69 -10.65
CA LEU A 271 -4.26 5.01 -10.59
C LEU A 271 -3.97 6.23 -9.71
N ALA A 272 -4.79 7.28 -9.81
CA ALA A 272 -4.69 8.49 -8.97
C ALA A 272 -4.87 8.15 -7.49
N VAL A 273 -5.87 7.34 -7.15
CA VAL A 273 -6.11 6.88 -5.78
C VAL A 273 -4.95 6.03 -5.25
N THR A 274 -4.36 5.17 -6.09
CA THR A 274 -3.17 4.41 -5.70
C THR A 274 -2.00 5.35 -5.37
N PHE A 275 -1.76 6.35 -6.21
CA PHE A 275 -0.75 7.38 -5.97
C PHE A 275 -1.04 8.17 -4.68
N TRP A 276 -2.25 8.68 -4.50
CA TRP A 276 -2.63 9.45 -3.32
C TRP A 276 -2.54 8.64 -2.04
N SER A 277 -2.84 7.34 -2.08
CA SER A 277 -2.67 6.47 -0.92
C SER A 277 -1.21 6.43 -0.47
N PHE A 278 -0.27 6.24 -1.40
CA PHE A 278 1.16 6.23 -1.08
C PHE A 278 1.67 7.61 -0.64
N ARG A 279 1.11 8.68 -1.23
CA ARG A 279 1.42 10.06 -0.84
C ARG A 279 0.99 10.33 0.60
N LEU A 280 -0.22 9.90 0.97
CA LEU A 280 -0.76 10.07 2.32
C LEU A 280 0.04 9.28 3.35
N GLU A 281 0.45 8.06 3.03
CA GLU A 281 1.35 7.23 3.86
C GLU A 281 2.69 7.93 4.17
N LEU A 282 3.33 8.48 3.14
CA LEU A 282 4.58 9.23 3.30
C LEU A 282 4.37 10.48 4.17
N LEU A 283 3.29 11.22 3.94
CA LEU A 283 2.95 12.41 4.71
C LEU A 283 2.69 12.07 6.18
N MET A 284 1.93 11.01 6.47
CA MET A 284 1.70 10.54 7.84
C MET A 284 3.02 10.17 8.54
N GLY A 285 3.93 9.48 7.84
CA GLY A 285 5.27 9.17 8.36
C GLY A 285 6.11 10.41 8.67
N MET A 286 6.12 11.39 7.75
CA MET A 286 6.79 12.68 7.94
C MET A 286 6.21 13.47 9.11
N ILE A 287 4.88 13.59 9.19
CA ILE A 287 4.16 14.28 10.27
C ILE A 287 4.51 13.63 11.62
N LYS A 288 4.48 12.30 11.70
CA LYS A 288 4.83 11.55 12.93
C LYS A 288 6.25 11.85 13.40
N LEU A 289 7.23 11.87 12.49
CA LEU A 289 8.62 12.20 12.80
C LEU A 289 8.78 13.68 13.20
N GLN A 290 8.20 14.61 12.44
CA GLN A 290 8.31 16.05 12.70
C GLN A 290 7.69 16.44 14.04
N ARG A 291 6.56 15.85 14.42
CA ARG A 291 5.94 16.09 15.74
C ARG A 291 6.82 15.62 16.90
N SER A 292 7.59 14.56 16.66
CA SER A 292 8.54 14.03 17.66
C SER A 292 9.80 14.90 17.77
N LEU A 293 10.06 15.77 16.80
CA LEU A 293 11.12 16.76 16.80
C LEU A 293 10.60 18.07 17.41
N LEU A 294 10.79 18.26 18.71
CA LEU A 294 10.37 19.46 19.43
C LEU A 294 10.94 20.73 18.76
N SER A 295 10.07 21.49 18.08
CA SER A 295 10.14 22.91 17.73
C SER A 295 10.96 23.42 16.52
N THR A 296 11.72 22.62 15.78
CA THR A 296 12.59 23.17 14.72
C THR A 296 11.99 23.28 13.30
N GLN A 297 10.76 22.79 13.07
CA GLN A 297 10.19 22.70 11.70
C GLN A 297 8.68 23.01 11.61
N VAL A 298 8.17 24.00 12.36
CA VAL A 298 6.72 24.31 12.42
C VAL A 298 6.11 24.58 11.03
N GLU A 299 6.77 25.38 10.18
CA GLU A 299 6.27 25.68 8.83
C GLU A 299 6.20 24.46 7.90
N SER A 300 7.17 23.54 8.01
CA SER A 300 7.17 22.31 7.22
C SER A 300 6.09 21.33 7.69
N LEU A 301 5.79 21.30 8.98
CA LEU A 301 4.72 20.48 9.55
C LEU A 301 3.33 20.96 9.07
N GLU A 302 3.07 22.26 9.10
CA GLU A 302 1.81 22.84 8.61
C GLU A 302 1.58 22.53 7.13
N GLN A 303 2.62 22.63 6.30
CA GLN A 303 2.56 22.27 4.89
C GLN A 303 2.24 20.78 4.70
N ASN A 304 2.90 19.90 5.46
CA ASN A 304 2.65 18.46 5.39
C ASN A 304 1.23 18.09 5.83
N LEU A 305 0.70 18.72 6.88
CA LEU A 305 -0.69 18.56 7.32
C LEU A 305 -1.67 19.02 6.24
N ALA A 306 -1.47 20.20 5.66
CA ALA A 306 -2.33 20.71 4.59
C ALA A 306 -2.32 19.78 3.35
N MET A 307 -1.15 19.27 2.96
CA MET A 307 -1.03 18.30 1.87
C MET A 307 -1.69 16.96 2.21
N ALA A 308 -1.62 16.50 3.46
CA ALA A 308 -2.24 15.25 3.90
C ALA A 308 -3.77 15.36 3.85
N GLU A 309 -4.31 16.48 4.34
CA GLU A 309 -5.75 16.79 4.31
C GLU A 309 -6.27 16.84 2.87
N GLU A 310 -5.56 17.57 1.98
CA GLU A 310 -5.90 17.62 0.56
C GLU A 310 -5.89 16.21 -0.05
N THR A 311 -4.87 15.41 0.25
CA THR A 311 -4.73 14.05 -0.28
C THR A 311 -5.85 13.13 0.20
N ALA A 312 -6.18 13.16 1.49
CA ALA A 312 -7.26 12.37 2.08
C ALA A 312 -8.61 12.75 1.44
N SER A 313 -8.86 14.05 1.28
CA SER A 313 -10.07 14.57 0.62
C SER A 313 -10.18 14.10 -0.83
N LEU A 314 -9.09 14.15 -1.61
CA LEU A 314 -9.07 13.65 -3.00
C LEU A 314 -9.41 12.15 -3.09
N ILE A 315 -8.90 11.32 -2.17
CA ILE A 315 -9.22 9.89 -2.13
C ILE A 315 -10.71 9.69 -1.84
N LEU A 316 -11.26 10.37 -0.84
CA LEU A 316 -12.68 10.28 -0.47
C LEU A 316 -13.60 10.70 -1.62
N GLN A 317 -13.31 11.84 -2.25
CA GLN A 317 -14.10 12.36 -3.37
C GLN A 317 -14.07 11.44 -4.60
N THR A 318 -13.09 10.53 -4.69
CA THR A 318 -12.98 9.55 -5.78
C THR A 318 -13.78 8.26 -5.54
N ALA A 319 -14.33 8.06 -4.34
CA ALA A 319 -15.10 6.86 -4.00
C ALA A 319 -16.22 6.49 -5.01
N PRO A 320 -16.97 7.44 -5.60
CA PRO A 320 -17.96 7.13 -6.63
C PRO A 320 -17.38 6.41 -7.87
N TYR A 321 -16.18 6.77 -8.29
CA TYR A 321 -15.50 6.14 -9.43
C TYR A 321 -14.97 4.75 -9.07
N LEU A 322 -14.56 4.54 -7.83
CA LEU A 322 -14.03 3.25 -7.41
C LEU A 322 -15.16 2.24 -7.20
N THR A 323 -16.28 2.65 -6.61
CA THR A 323 -17.36 1.73 -6.27
C THR A 323 -18.20 1.28 -7.46
N CYS A 324 -18.13 1.98 -8.61
CA CYS A 324 -18.91 1.63 -9.79
C CYS A 324 -18.41 0.38 -10.54
N CYS A 325 -17.13 0.04 -10.44
CA CYS A 325 -16.52 -1.15 -11.03
C CYS A 325 -16.03 -2.11 -9.94
N PHE A 326 -16.05 -3.42 -10.22
CA PHE A 326 -15.60 -4.45 -9.29
C PHE A 326 -14.12 -4.26 -8.92
N GLU A 327 -13.26 -4.02 -9.93
CA GLU A 327 -11.83 -3.81 -9.68
C GLU A 327 -11.56 -2.54 -8.88
N GLY A 328 -12.37 -1.50 -9.08
CA GLY A 328 -12.29 -0.26 -8.29
C GLY A 328 -12.71 -0.48 -6.85
N ALA A 329 -13.78 -1.22 -6.60
CA ALA A 329 -14.26 -1.53 -5.25
C ALA A 329 -13.26 -2.38 -4.46
N VAL A 330 -12.54 -3.27 -5.15
CA VAL A 330 -11.43 -4.04 -4.57
C VAL A 330 -10.23 -3.13 -4.31
N ALA A 331 -9.90 -2.24 -5.25
CA ALA A 331 -8.77 -1.33 -5.12
C ALA A 331 -8.96 -0.25 -4.02
N SER A 332 -10.20 0.16 -3.75
CA SER A 332 -10.50 1.20 -2.77
C SER A 332 -10.31 0.77 -1.33
N LYS A 333 -10.36 -0.52 -1.01
CA LYS A 333 -10.31 -1.02 0.37
C LYS A 333 -9.05 -0.53 1.12
N ALA A 334 -7.88 -0.71 0.53
CA ALA A 334 -6.61 -0.29 1.13
C ALA A 334 -6.53 1.24 1.28
N SER A 335 -7.02 1.98 0.29
CA SER A 335 -7.05 3.44 0.30
C SER A 335 -7.98 3.98 1.39
N LEU A 336 -9.16 3.38 1.56
CA LEU A 336 -10.11 3.75 2.62
C LEU A 336 -9.53 3.47 4.00
N ARG A 337 -8.84 2.34 4.20
CA ARG A 337 -8.12 2.07 5.46
C ARG A 337 -6.99 3.06 5.73
N THR A 338 -6.35 3.59 4.69
CA THR A 338 -5.35 4.66 4.82
C THR A 338 -5.99 5.95 5.29
N ILE A 339 -7.13 6.33 4.72
CA ILE A 339 -7.90 7.49 5.16
C ILE A 339 -8.37 7.34 6.61
N THR A 340 -8.94 6.18 6.97
CA THR A 340 -9.39 5.91 8.34
C THR A 340 -8.24 6.14 9.33
N ARG A 341 -7.04 5.62 9.04
CA ARG A 341 -5.85 5.84 9.87
C ARG A 341 -5.44 7.30 9.98
N TYR A 342 -5.50 8.03 8.88
CA TYR A 342 -5.19 9.46 8.90
C TYR A 342 -6.12 10.23 9.85
N PHE A 343 -7.43 9.96 9.81
CA PHE A 343 -8.38 10.60 10.73
C PHE A 343 -8.26 10.10 12.18
N GLU A 344 -7.98 8.81 12.39
CA GLU A 344 -7.72 8.27 13.74
C GLU A 344 -6.48 8.90 14.39
N LEU A 345 -5.43 9.24 13.62
CA LEU A 345 -4.30 10.01 14.12
C LEU A 345 -4.74 11.40 14.61
N GLY A 346 -5.62 12.07 13.86
CA GLY A 346 -6.16 13.38 14.24
C GLY A 346 -7.05 13.33 15.49
N ASP A 347 -7.84 12.26 15.67
CA ASP A 347 -8.73 12.08 16.82
C ASP A 347 -7.94 11.77 18.10
N LEU A 348 -6.92 10.90 18.03
CA LEU A 348 -6.00 10.64 19.15
C LEU A 348 -5.32 11.93 19.65
N GLU A 349 -5.11 12.89 18.77
CA GLU A 349 -4.45 14.17 19.09
C GLU A 349 -5.36 15.15 19.84
N GLN A 350 -6.66 15.18 19.53
CA GLN A 350 -7.63 15.98 20.31
C GLN A 350 -7.74 15.48 21.75
N ASP A 351 -7.61 14.17 21.97
CA ASP A 351 -7.60 13.57 23.31
C ASP A 351 -6.31 13.91 24.07
N PHE A 352 -5.14 13.92 23.43
CA PHE A 352 -3.88 14.31 24.10
C PHE A 352 -3.81 15.81 24.43
N ASP A 353 -4.29 16.69 23.55
CA ASP A 353 -4.31 18.14 23.80
C ASP A 353 -5.36 18.53 24.87
N SER A 354 -6.50 17.83 24.94
CA SER A 354 -7.50 18.01 26.00
C SER A 354 -7.02 17.50 27.38
N LEU A 355 -6.24 16.41 27.41
CA LEU A 355 -5.56 15.93 28.62
C LEU A 355 -4.45 16.89 29.08
N SER A 356 -3.67 17.45 28.15
CA SER A 356 -2.59 18.39 28.49
C SER A 356 -3.10 19.74 29.04
N THR A 357 -4.26 20.19 28.55
CA THR A 357 -4.93 21.39 29.04
C THR A 357 -5.65 21.16 30.37
N SER A 358 -6.21 19.96 30.59
CA SER A 358 -6.79 19.58 31.88
C SER A 358 -5.76 19.40 33.01
N ILE A 359 -4.50 19.11 32.70
CA ILE A 359 -3.42 18.98 33.70
C ILE A 359 -2.79 20.36 34.03
N ARG A 360 -3.05 21.38 33.20
CA ARG A 360 -2.59 22.77 33.39
C ARG A 360 -3.65 23.72 33.95
N ALA A 361 -4.87 23.24 34.18
CA ALA A 361 -5.95 23.93 34.90
C ALA A 361 -6.03 23.39 36.33
#